data_AF-A0AAU1ZWH1-F1
#
_entry.id   AF-A0AAU1ZWH1-F1
#
_cell.length_a   1.000
_cell.length_b   1.000
_cell.length_c   1.000
_cell.angle_alpha   90.00
_cell.angle_beta   90.00
_cell.angle_gamma   90.00
#
_symmetry.space_group_name_H-M   'P 1'
#
loop_
_entity.id
_entity.type
_entity.pdbx_description
1 polymer ?
#
loop_
_entity_poly.entity_id
_entity_poly.type
_entity_poly.pdbx_seq_one_letter_code
_entity_poly.pdbx_strand_id
1 'polypeptide(L)'
;MAEIDMPGDEVARVRDLLGRVMELVETRASGFDAADVGPPLAGSGENFDDKWNDGRFQLKRNGKVLRDACEAIVKAFEDADRDMGQQLKEGNGQ
;
A
#
# COMPACT_ATOMS: atom_id res chain seq x y z
N MET A 1 27.09 20.77 0.79
CA MET A 1 26.01 20.16 0.00
C MET A 1 24.83 20.00 0.92
N ALA A 2 23.66 20.54 0.55
CA ALA A 2 22.44 20.25 1.31
C ALA A 2 22.07 18.80 1.00
N GLU A 3 22.39 17.90 1.93
CA GLU A 3 21.92 16.52 1.89
C GLU A 3 20.41 16.60 2.10
N ILE A 4 19.67 16.30 1.04
CA ILE A 4 18.23 16.14 1.12
C ILE A 4 18.01 14.81 1.86
N ASP A 5 18.04 14.85 3.18
CA ASP A 5 17.66 13.72 4.04
C ASP A 5 16.13 13.60 3.99
N MET A 6 15.65 12.87 2.99
CA MET A 6 14.23 12.64 2.79
C MET A 6 13.87 11.20 3.12
N PRO A 7 12.66 10.96 3.68
CA PRO A 7 12.21 9.63 4.02
C PRO A 7 11.76 8.83 2.78
N GLY A 8 12.42 8.99 1.62
CA GLY A 8 12.09 8.27 0.39
C GLY A 8 12.10 6.75 0.58
N ASP A 9 13.04 6.25 1.38
CA ASP A 9 13.08 4.86 1.81
C ASP A 9 11.85 4.46 2.63
N GLU A 10 11.37 5.30 3.55
CA GLU A 10 10.16 5.02 4.33
C GLU A 10 8.91 5.07 3.46
N VAL A 11 8.84 6.00 2.51
CA VAL A 11 7.72 6.09 1.55
C VAL A 11 7.69 4.86 0.64
N ALA A 12 8.85 4.39 0.19
CA ALA A 12 8.98 3.13 -0.55
C ALA A 12 8.58 1.92 0.32
N ARG A 13 9.00 1.87 1.58
CA ARG A 13 8.58 0.83 2.54
C ARG A 13 7.07 0.80 2.72
N VAL A 14 6.43 1.96 2.87
CA VAL A 14 4.96 2.06 3.00
C VAL A 14 4.26 1.57 1.74
N ARG A 15 4.73 1.97 0.54
CA ARG A 15 4.21 1.47 -0.75
C ARG A 15 4.20 -0.06 -0.80
N ASP A 16 5.32 -0.67 -0.43
CA ASP A 16 5.51 -2.12 -0.52
C ASP A 16 4.67 -2.87 0.52
N LEU A 17 4.60 -2.35 1.75
CA LEU A 17 3.75 -2.91 2.80
C LEU A 17 2.26 -2.83 2.43
N LEU A 18 1.80 -1.69 1.90
CA LEU A 18 0.42 -1.54 1.42
C LEU A 18 0.10 -2.53 0.30
N GLY A 19 1.02 -2.69 -0.67
CA GLY A 19 0.88 -3.69 -1.74
C GLY A 19 0.71 -5.11 -1.17
N ARG A 20 1.61 -5.53 -0.29
CA ARG A 20 1.58 -6.86 0.33
C ARG A 20 0.31 -7.11 1.15
N VAL A 21 -0.12 -6.12 1.95
CA VAL A 21 -1.32 -6.26 2.78
C VAL A 21 -2.56 -6.41 1.89
N MET A 22 -2.69 -5.62 0.82
CA MET A 22 -3.80 -5.74 -0.11
C MET A 22 -3.82 -7.09 -0.83
N GLU A 23 -2.68 -7.62 -1.25
CA GLU A 23 -2.59 -8.97 -1.84
C GLU A 23 -3.02 -10.04 -0.84
N LEU A 24 -2.52 -9.99 0.39
CA LEU A 24 -2.84 -10.99 1.41
C LEU A 24 -4.32 -10.98 1.80
N VAL A 25 -4.93 -9.79 1.93
CA VAL A 25 -6.34 -9.68 2.35
C VAL A 25 -7.31 -10.23 1.29
N GLU A 26 -6.91 -10.28 0.02
CA GLU A 26 -7.71 -10.88 -1.04
C GLU A 26 -7.70 -12.41 -1.01
N THR A 27 -6.58 -13.01 -0.62
CA THR A 27 -6.39 -14.48 -0.70
C THR A 27 -7.27 -15.30 0.23
N ARG A 28 -7.93 -14.68 1.22
CA ARG A 28 -8.72 -15.41 2.22
C ARG A 28 -10.11 -14.81 2.42
N ALA A 29 -11.14 -15.63 2.18
CA ALA A 29 -12.46 -15.41 2.76
C ALA A 29 -12.36 -15.51 4.29
N SER A 30 -13.35 -14.98 5.01
CA SER A 30 -13.44 -15.14 6.47
C SER A 30 -13.46 -16.63 6.89
N GLY A 31 -13.91 -17.50 5.98
CA GLY A 31 -14.13 -18.92 6.24
C GLY A 31 -15.38 -19.19 7.07
N PHE A 32 -16.23 -18.18 7.27
CA PHE A 32 -17.47 -18.33 8.03
C PHE A 32 -18.57 -18.98 7.19
N ASP A 33 -19.19 -20.03 7.73
CA ASP A 33 -20.46 -20.60 7.28
C ASP A 33 -21.40 -20.69 8.48
N ALA A 34 -22.61 -20.13 8.35
CA ALA A 34 -23.63 -20.19 9.39
C ALA A 34 -24.03 -21.64 9.74
N ALA A 35 -23.91 -22.57 8.77
CA ALA A 35 -24.17 -23.98 8.96
C ALA A 35 -23.17 -24.64 9.93
N ASP A 36 -21.95 -24.13 10.05
CA ASP A 36 -20.90 -24.70 10.89
C ASP A 36 -21.06 -24.36 12.38
N VAL A 37 -21.76 -23.26 12.69
CA VAL A 37 -21.88 -22.75 14.07
C VAL A 37 -23.30 -22.88 14.67
N GLY A 38 -24.34 -22.89 13.82
CA GLY A 38 -25.74 -22.95 14.24
C GLY A 38 -26.24 -21.77 15.09
N PRO A 39 -27.55 -21.72 15.43
CA PRO A 39 -28.08 -20.77 16.40
C PRO A 39 -27.50 -21.05 17.80
N PRO A 40 -27.12 -20.05 18.62
CA PRO A 40 -27.34 -18.59 18.49
C PRO A 40 -26.16 -17.82 17.84
N LEU A 41 -25.10 -18.53 17.42
CA LEU A 41 -23.85 -17.91 16.96
C LEU A 41 -23.91 -17.44 15.51
N ALA A 42 -24.83 -18.00 14.71
CA ALA A 42 -25.02 -17.66 13.30
C ALA A 42 -25.07 -16.14 13.04
N GLY A 43 -25.92 -15.40 13.76
CA GLY A 43 -26.05 -13.95 13.55
C GLY A 43 -24.80 -13.15 13.94
N SER A 44 -24.01 -13.61 14.92
CA SER A 44 -22.74 -12.94 15.27
C SER A 44 -21.67 -13.20 14.21
N GLY A 45 -21.67 -14.41 13.64
CA GLY A 45 -20.76 -14.79 12.58
C GLY A 45 -21.09 -14.13 11.24
N GLU A 46 -22.37 -13.99 10.88
CA GLU A 46 -22.80 -13.24 9.70
C GLU A 46 -22.35 -11.78 9.79
N ASN A 47 -22.57 -11.12 10.93
CA ASN A 47 -22.11 -9.75 11.14
C ASN A 47 -20.58 -9.62 11.14
N PHE A 48 -19.84 -10.67 11.53
CA PHE A 48 -18.39 -10.69 11.38
C PHE A 48 -17.98 -10.81 9.91
N ASP A 49 -18.60 -11.73 9.15
CA ASP A 49 -18.31 -11.93 7.73
C ASP A 49 -18.60 -10.67 6.91
N ASP A 50 -19.74 -10.02 7.14
CA ASP A 50 -20.10 -8.76 6.49
C ASP A 50 -19.05 -7.67 6.75
N LYS A 51 -18.64 -7.49 8.02
CA LYS A 51 -17.62 -6.50 8.39
C LYS A 51 -16.24 -6.85 7.82
N TRP A 52 -15.90 -8.14 7.76
CA TRP A 52 -14.68 -8.61 7.14
C TRP A 52 -14.67 -8.26 5.64
N ASN A 53 -15.77 -8.56 4.93
CA ASN A 53 -15.93 -8.33 3.50
C ASN A 53 -15.94 -6.84 3.14
N ASP A 54 -16.61 -6.00 3.93
CA ASP A 54 -16.59 -4.55 3.76
C ASP A 54 -15.20 -3.98 4.05
N GLY A 55 -14.60 -4.36 5.18
CA GLY A 55 -13.27 -3.89 5.60
C GLY A 55 -12.18 -4.19 4.58
N ARG A 56 -12.14 -5.41 4.03
CA ARG A 56 -11.16 -5.79 2.99
C ARG A 56 -11.38 -5.04 1.67
N PHE A 57 -12.64 -4.77 1.29
CA PHE A 57 -12.95 -3.97 0.12
C PHE A 57 -12.49 -2.51 0.29
N GLN A 58 -12.77 -1.90 1.43
CA GLN A 58 -12.33 -0.54 1.75
C GLN A 58 -10.80 -0.43 1.83
N LEU A 59 -10.14 -1.40 2.47
CA LEU A 59 -8.69 -1.46 2.56
C LEU A 59 -8.04 -1.49 1.17
N LYS A 60 -8.58 -2.28 0.24
CA LYS A 60 -8.08 -2.32 -1.14
C LYS A 60 -8.26 -0.97 -1.84
N ARG A 61 -9.45 -0.38 -1.75
CA ARG A 61 -9.77 0.89 -2.42
C ARG A 61 -8.84 2.01 -1.93
N ASN A 62 -8.74 2.17 -0.62
CA ASN A 62 -7.98 3.26 -0.02
C ASN A 62 -6.46 2.98 -0.06
N GLY A 63 -6.07 1.73 0.18
CA GLY A 63 -4.68 1.28 0.13
C GLY A 63 -4.08 1.44 -1.27
N LYS A 64 -4.85 1.21 -2.34
CA LYS A 64 -4.40 1.46 -3.71
C LYS A 64 -4.07 2.94 -3.94
N VAL A 65 -4.97 3.83 -3.55
CA VAL A 65 -4.77 5.29 -3.70
C VAL A 65 -3.52 5.74 -2.95
N LEU A 66 -3.32 5.25 -1.72
CA LEU A 66 -2.13 5.57 -0.92
C LEU A 66 -0.85 4.99 -1.52
N ARG A 67 -0.87 3.73 -1.97
CA ARG A 67 0.26 3.07 -2.65
C ARG A 67 0.68 3.84 -3.89
N ASP A 68 -0.28 4.21 -4.74
CA ASP A 68 -0.02 4.91 -6.00
C ASP A 68 0.54 6.33 -5.72
N ALA A 69 0.09 6.99 -4.64
CA ALA A 69 0.67 8.26 -4.19
C ALA A 69 2.12 8.09 -3.70
N CYS A 70 2.42 7.05 -2.92
CA CYS A 70 3.79 6.73 -2.52
C CYS A 70 4.69 6.45 -3.72
N GLU A 71 4.19 5.70 -4.71
CA GLU A 71 4.92 5.41 -5.96
C GLU A 71 5.24 6.69 -6.74
N ALA A 72 4.28 7.61 -6.86
CA ALA A 72 4.48 8.89 -7.52
C ALA A 72 5.56 9.74 -6.82
N ILE A 73 5.57 9.75 -5.48
CA ILE A 73 6.58 10.46 -4.69
C ILE A 73 7.98 9.86 -4.91
N VAL A 74 8.11 8.53 -4.81
CA VAL A 74 9.40 7.84 -5.03
C VAL A 74 9.92 8.13 -6.44
N LYS A 75 9.06 8.02 -7.45
CA LYS A 75 9.43 8.31 -8.84
C LYS A 75 9.90 9.74 -9.04
N ALA A 76 9.20 10.72 -8.44
CA ALA A 76 9.59 12.12 -8.54
C ALA A 76 11.00 12.37 -7.98
N PHE A 77 11.41 11.64 -6.94
CA PHE A 77 12.78 11.73 -6.42
C PHE A 77 13.81 11.09 -7.34
N GLU A 78 13.54 9.89 -7.85
CA GLU A 78 14.43 9.22 -8.79
C GLU A 78 14.66 10.06 -10.05
N ASP A 79 13.61 10.71 -10.55
CA ASP A 79 13.70 11.59 -11.71
C ASP A 79 14.49 12.87 -11.38
N ALA A 80 14.26 13.49 -10.22
CA ALA A 80 15.01 14.67 -9.78
C ALA A 80 16.51 14.37 -9.58
N ASP A 81 16.85 13.25 -8.95
CA ASP A 81 18.25 12.83 -8.75
C ASP A 81 18.95 12.54 -10.07
N ARG A 82 18.26 11.88 -11.01
CA ARG A 82 18.75 11.65 -12.37
C ARG A 82 19.03 12.95 -13.10
N ASP A 83 18.11 13.91 -13.04
CA ASP A 83 18.23 15.20 -13.72
C ASP A 83 19.40 16.03 -13.15
N MET A 84 19.55 16.07 -11.82
CA MET A 84 20.70 16.73 -11.17
C MET A 84 22.02 16.04 -11.53
N GLY A 85 22.05 14.71 -11.55
CA GLY A 85 23.22 13.93 -11.94
C GLY A 85 23.63 14.15 -13.41
N GLN A 86 22.67 14.35 -14.31
CA GLN A 86 22.94 14.71 -15.71
C GLN A 86 23.52 16.12 -15.83
N GLN A 87 22.92 17.11 -15.16
CA GLN A 87 23.41 18.49 -15.17
C GLN A 87 24.85 18.62 -14.63
N LEU A 88 25.20 17.84 -13.60
CA LEU A 88 26.57 17.80 -13.07
C LEU A 88 27.58 17.22 -14.08
N LYS A 89 27.18 16.23 -14.90
CA LYS A 89 28.05 15.68 -15.95
C LYS A 89 28.24 16.63 -17.11
N GLU A 90 27.20 17.38 -17.48
CA GLU A 90 27.26 18.38 -18.55
C GLU A 90 28.04 19.63 -18.13
N GLY A 91 27.93 20.06 -16.87
CA GLY A 91 28.64 21.22 -16.33
C GLY A 91 30.14 21.00 -16.05
N ASN A 92 30.57 19.77 -15.77
CA ASN A 92 32.00 19.43 -15.56
C ASN A 92 32.75 19.09 -16.87
N GLY A 93 32.12 19.29 -18.03
CA GLY A 93 32.68 19.04 -19.36
C GLY A 93 33.32 20.25 -20.06
N GLN A 94 33.49 21.39 -19.37
CA GLN A 94 34.20 22.58 -19.87
C GLN A 94 35.50 22.86 -19.11
#